data_AF-A0A378TH73-F1
#
_entry.id   AF-A0A378TH73-F1
#
_cell.length_a   1.000
_cell.length_b   1.000
_cell.length_c   1.000
_cell.angle_alpha   90.00
_cell.angle_beta   90.00
_cell.angle_gamma   90.00
#
_symmetry.space_group_name_H-M   'P 1'
#
loop_
_entity.id
_entity.type
_entity.pdbx_description
1 polymer ?
#
loop_
_entity_poly.entity_id
_entity_poly.type
_entity_poly.pdbx_seq_one_letter_code
_entity_poly.pdbx_strand_id
1 'polypeptide(L)'
;MSNGDRKNGVPATVTSIPLIDPNAVPADPSIGDLVKDATTQVSTLVRAEVELARAEITRDVKKGLTGSVFFILALVVLFYSTFFFFFFVAELLDTWLWRWAAFLIVFGVMVLTTALLALLGYRKVRKIRGPQQTIETVKETKAAFTPGDKTPQAPATKAPATTDPSGW
;
A
#
# COMPACT_ATOMS: atom_id res chain seq x y z
N MET A 1 -77.48 -33.40 -44.31
CA MET A 1 -76.64 -33.97 -43.22
C MET A 1 -75.43 -34.63 -43.84
N SER A 2 -74.25 -34.00 -43.78
CA SER A 2 -72.96 -34.66 -43.51
C SER A 2 -71.85 -33.61 -43.60
N ASN A 3 -71.17 -33.45 -42.48
CA ASN A 3 -70.00 -32.60 -42.25
C ASN A 3 -68.74 -33.40 -42.58
N GLY A 4 -67.60 -32.76 -42.87
CA GLY A 4 -66.34 -33.50 -43.03
C GLY A 4 -65.13 -32.71 -43.51
N ASP A 5 -64.60 -31.87 -42.63
CA ASP A 5 -63.18 -31.69 -42.30
C ASP A 5 -62.15 -31.42 -43.41
N ARG A 6 -61.76 -30.14 -43.53
CA ARG A 6 -60.41 -29.75 -43.99
C ARG A 6 -59.46 -29.82 -42.80
N LYS A 7 -58.51 -30.76 -42.82
CA LYS A 7 -57.38 -30.81 -41.88
C LYS A 7 -56.21 -30.00 -42.43
N ASN A 8 -56.06 -28.76 -41.98
CA ASN A 8 -54.81 -27.99 -42.12
C ASN A 8 -53.93 -28.28 -40.90
N GLY A 9 -52.78 -28.92 -41.14
CA GLY A 9 -51.78 -29.22 -40.13
C GLY A 9 -50.90 -28.00 -39.85
N VAL A 10 -51.05 -27.43 -38.66
CA VAL A 10 -50.01 -26.60 -38.04
C VAL A 10 -49.71 -27.23 -36.68
N PRO A 11 -48.47 -27.69 -36.41
CA PRO A 11 -48.12 -28.20 -35.09
C PRO A 11 -48.13 -27.03 -34.10
N ALA A 12 -49.16 -27.00 -33.24
CA ALA A 12 -49.28 -26.10 -32.11
C ALA A 12 -48.37 -26.57 -30.96
N THR A 13 -47.06 -26.52 -31.19
CA THR A 13 -46.05 -26.82 -30.17
C THR A 13 -44.90 -25.82 -30.26
N VAL A 14 -45.23 -24.53 -30.25
CA VAL A 14 -44.27 -23.51 -29.79
C VAL A 14 -44.37 -23.52 -28.27
N THR A 15 -43.69 -24.50 -27.68
CA THR A 15 -43.51 -24.64 -26.24
C THR A 15 -42.96 -23.32 -25.71
N SER A 16 -43.74 -22.72 -24.82
CA SER A 16 -43.46 -21.48 -24.11
C SER A 16 -42.05 -21.47 -23.55
N ILE A 17 -41.18 -20.64 -24.11
CA ILE A 17 -40.09 -20.05 -23.34
C ILE A 17 -40.80 -19.22 -22.25
N PRO A 18 -40.71 -19.58 -20.96
CA PRO A 18 -41.24 -18.71 -19.93
C PRO A 18 -40.48 -17.39 -20.01
N LEU A 19 -41.17 -16.32 -20.43
CA LEU A 19 -40.70 -14.94 -20.31
C LEU A 19 -40.73 -14.49 -18.83
N ILE A 20 -40.25 -15.35 -17.92
CA ILE A 20 -39.82 -14.89 -16.60
C ILE A 20 -38.49 -14.19 -16.88
N ASP A 21 -38.53 -12.86 -16.94
CA ASP A 21 -37.32 -12.08 -16.82
C ASP A 21 -36.82 -12.31 -15.37
N PRO A 22 -35.63 -12.90 -15.17
CA PRO A 22 -35.08 -13.07 -13.83
C PRO A 22 -34.84 -11.73 -13.11
N ASN A 23 -34.97 -10.60 -13.81
CA ASN A 23 -34.92 -9.24 -13.26
C ASN A 23 -36.29 -8.55 -13.19
N ALA A 24 -37.41 -9.25 -13.47
CA ALA A 24 -38.74 -8.67 -13.28
C ALA A 24 -38.98 -8.40 -11.79
N VAL A 25 -38.95 -7.12 -11.41
CA VAL A 25 -39.27 -6.66 -10.06
C VAL A 25 -40.74 -7.06 -9.77
N PRO A 26 -41.02 -7.83 -8.70
CA PRO A 26 -42.39 -8.15 -8.30
C PRO A 26 -43.21 -6.86 -8.12
N ALA A 27 -44.50 -6.88 -8.48
CA ALA A 27 -45.35 -5.69 -8.47
C ALA A 27 -45.48 -5.01 -7.09
N ASP A 28 -45.12 -5.70 -5.99
CA ASP A 28 -45.01 -5.16 -4.64
C ASP A 28 -43.82 -5.80 -3.90
N PRO A 29 -42.59 -5.26 -4.01
CA PRO A 29 -41.45 -5.74 -3.23
C PRO A 29 -41.67 -5.43 -1.75
N SER A 30 -41.40 -6.40 -0.86
CA SER A 30 -41.50 -6.14 0.56
C SER A 30 -40.43 -5.13 1.00
N ILE A 31 -40.65 -4.41 2.11
CA ILE A 31 -39.64 -3.50 2.67
C ILE A 31 -38.31 -4.23 2.93
N GLY A 32 -38.36 -5.51 3.27
CA GLY A 32 -37.18 -6.35 3.44
C GLY A 32 -36.40 -6.58 2.14
N ASP A 33 -37.11 -6.77 1.02
CA ASP A 33 -36.51 -6.96 -0.31
C ASP A 33 -35.86 -5.66 -0.80
N LEU A 34 -36.50 -4.51 -0.58
CA LEU A 34 -35.94 -3.19 -0.93
C LEU A 34 -34.66 -2.87 -0.15
N VAL A 35 -34.63 -3.19 1.15
CA VAL A 35 -33.43 -2.98 1.98
C VAL A 35 -32.30 -3.93 1.55
N LYS A 36 -32.61 -5.18 1.22
CA LYS A 36 -31.64 -6.16 0.73
C LYS A 36 -31.04 -5.72 -0.61
N ASP A 37 -31.86 -5.26 -1.55
CA ASP A 37 -31.41 -4.77 -2.85
C ASP A 37 -30.57 -3.49 -2.73
N ALA A 38 -31.02 -2.53 -1.92
CA ALA A 38 -30.26 -1.31 -1.66
C ALA A 38 -28.88 -1.61 -1.04
N THR A 39 -28.82 -2.54 -0.07
CA THR A 39 -27.57 -2.97 0.57
C THR A 39 -26.64 -3.67 -0.43
N THR A 40 -27.21 -4.45 -1.35
CA THR A 40 -26.45 -5.14 -2.40
C THR A 40 -25.88 -4.15 -3.41
N GLN A 41 -26.65 -3.14 -3.82
CA GLN A 41 -26.19 -2.08 -4.71
C GLN A 41 -25.08 -1.24 -4.07
N VAL A 42 -25.23 -0.84 -2.80
CA VAL A 42 -24.20 -0.12 -2.06
C VAL A 42 -22.92 -0.96 -1.94
N SER A 43 -23.03 -2.25 -1.62
CA SER A 43 -21.88 -3.15 -1.56
C SER A 43 -21.17 -3.27 -2.92
N THR A 44 -21.92 -3.22 -4.00
CA THR A 44 -21.40 -3.29 -5.38
C THR A 44 -20.67 -2.00 -5.75
N LEU A 45 -21.20 -0.83 -5.40
CA LEU A 45 -20.55 0.47 -5.60
C LEU A 45 -19.25 0.59 -4.81
N VAL A 46 -19.26 0.21 -3.52
CA VAL A 46 -18.05 0.24 -2.68
C VAL A 46 -16.98 -0.67 -3.26
N ARG A 47 -17.36 -1.86 -3.72
CA ARG A 47 -16.42 -2.80 -4.34
C ARG A 47 -15.85 -2.25 -5.65
N ALA A 48 -16.67 -1.61 -6.49
CA ALA A 48 -16.23 -0.96 -7.71
C ALA A 48 -15.24 0.20 -7.44
N GLU A 49 -15.51 1.03 -6.42
CA GLU A 49 -14.63 2.13 -6.02
C GLU A 49 -13.28 1.61 -5.51
N VAL A 50 -13.30 0.54 -4.73
CA VAL A 50 -12.07 -0.14 -4.25
C VAL A 50 -11.30 -0.76 -5.40
N GLU A 51 -11.97 -1.40 -6.35
CA GLU A 51 -11.33 -2.01 -7.52
C GLU A 51 -10.69 -0.93 -8.41
N LEU A 52 -11.37 0.19 -8.62
CA LEU A 52 -10.84 1.34 -9.34
C LEU A 52 -9.60 1.92 -8.63
N ALA A 53 -9.71 2.22 -7.33
CA ALA A 53 -8.62 2.76 -6.53
C ALA A 53 -7.41 1.80 -6.52
N ARG A 54 -7.64 0.50 -6.39
CA ARG A 54 -6.58 -0.51 -6.50
C ARG A 54 -5.93 -0.51 -7.89
N ALA A 55 -6.70 -0.38 -8.95
CA ALA A 55 -6.17 -0.32 -10.31
C ALA A 55 -5.32 0.94 -10.54
N GLU A 56 -5.76 2.09 -10.02
CA GLU A 56 -5.01 3.35 -10.11
C GLU A 56 -3.70 3.30 -9.31
N ILE A 57 -3.76 2.87 -8.04
CA ILE A 57 -2.56 2.68 -7.21
C ILE A 57 -1.59 1.71 -7.90
N THR A 58 -2.07 0.58 -8.40
CA THR A 58 -1.21 -0.40 -9.07
C THR A 58 -0.58 0.17 -10.34
N ARG A 59 -1.35 0.95 -11.12
CA ARG A 59 -0.85 1.63 -12.32
C ARG A 59 0.23 2.65 -11.97
N ASP A 60 0.04 3.42 -10.91
CA ASP A 60 0.98 4.44 -10.48
C ASP A 60 2.24 3.85 -9.85
N VAL A 61 2.10 2.78 -9.07
CA VAL A 61 3.25 1.98 -8.59
C VAL A 61 4.04 1.44 -9.78
N LYS A 62 3.36 0.89 -10.81
CA LYS A 62 4.03 0.37 -12.00
C LYS A 62 4.76 1.46 -12.77
N LYS A 63 4.14 2.63 -12.97
CA LYS A 63 4.80 3.80 -13.59
C LYS A 63 6.01 4.27 -12.76
N GLY A 64 5.85 4.37 -11.44
CA GLY A 64 6.91 4.75 -10.52
C GLY A 64 8.08 3.77 -10.55
N LEU A 65 7.78 2.46 -10.64
CA LEU A 65 8.80 1.43 -10.78
C LEU A 65 9.55 1.56 -12.12
N THR A 66 8.84 1.74 -13.23
CA THR A 66 9.48 1.98 -14.53
C THR A 66 10.34 3.25 -14.51
N GLY A 67 9.88 4.32 -13.88
CA GLY A 67 10.65 5.55 -13.68
C GLY A 67 11.90 5.34 -12.81
N SER A 68 11.81 4.51 -11.77
CA SER A 68 12.92 4.20 -10.88
C SER A 68 14.08 3.49 -11.57
N VAL A 69 13.81 2.73 -12.64
CA VAL A 69 14.86 2.06 -13.43
C VAL A 69 15.86 3.08 -13.98
N PHE A 70 15.38 4.20 -14.53
CA PHE A 70 16.26 5.25 -15.04
C PHE A 70 17.09 5.90 -13.93
N PHE A 71 16.52 6.09 -12.74
CA PHE A 71 17.27 6.58 -11.59
C PHE A 71 18.35 5.60 -11.14
N ILE A 72 18.04 4.31 -11.07
CA ILE A 72 19.02 3.27 -10.74
C ILE A 72 20.16 3.28 -11.78
N LEU A 73 19.83 3.29 -13.07
CA LEU A 73 20.81 3.36 -14.14
C LEU A 73 21.66 4.64 -14.05
N ALA A 74 21.04 5.80 -13.81
CA ALA A 74 21.75 7.07 -13.64
C ALA A 74 22.70 7.03 -12.45
N LEU A 75 22.29 6.47 -11.31
CA LEU A 75 23.15 6.31 -10.14
C LEU A 75 24.32 5.35 -10.39
N VAL A 76 24.08 4.25 -11.11
CA VAL A 76 25.14 3.32 -11.50
C VAL A 76 26.15 4.01 -12.42
N VAL A 77 25.68 4.73 -13.44
CA VAL A 77 26.55 5.49 -14.34
C VAL A 77 27.33 6.54 -13.55
N LEU A 78 26.68 7.34 -12.71
CA LEU A 78 27.34 8.36 -11.88
C LEU A 78 28.40 7.75 -10.96
N PHE A 79 28.10 6.59 -10.34
CA PHE A 79 29.05 5.87 -9.51
C PHE A 79 30.28 5.42 -10.31
N TYR A 80 30.10 4.80 -11.47
CA TYR A 80 31.22 4.42 -12.36
C TYR A 80 31.98 5.64 -12.91
N SER A 81 31.28 6.74 -13.22
CA SER A 81 31.91 7.99 -13.67
C SER A 81 32.84 8.59 -12.63
N THR A 82 32.62 8.33 -11.34
CA THR A 82 33.49 8.81 -10.26
C THR A 82 34.91 8.26 -10.40
N PHE A 83 35.07 7.01 -10.85
CA PHE A 83 36.39 6.43 -11.14
C PHE A 83 37.14 7.22 -12.23
N PHE A 84 36.46 7.50 -13.35
CA PHE A 84 37.03 8.28 -14.45
C PHE A 84 37.29 9.73 -14.06
N PHE A 85 36.45 10.32 -13.20
CA PHE A 85 36.65 11.67 -12.68
C PHE A 85 37.94 11.78 -11.88
N PHE A 86 38.21 10.86 -10.95
CA PHE A 86 39.46 10.88 -10.18
C PHE A 86 40.69 10.60 -11.05
N PHE A 87 40.57 9.70 -12.03
CA PHE A 87 41.63 9.49 -13.01
C PHE A 87 41.92 10.77 -13.82
N PHE A 88 40.88 11.44 -14.31
CA PHE A 88 41.00 12.73 -14.99
C PHE A 88 41.67 13.79 -14.11
N VAL A 89 41.30 13.89 -12.83
CA VAL A 89 41.93 14.83 -11.90
C VAL A 89 43.42 14.51 -11.72
N ALA A 90 43.78 13.22 -11.58
CA ALA A 90 45.17 12.81 -11.46
C ALA A 90 45.98 13.19 -12.72
N GLU A 91 45.44 12.93 -13.91
CA GLU A 91 46.10 13.29 -15.18
C GLU A 91 46.18 14.80 -15.38
N LEU A 92 45.16 15.54 -14.95
CA LEU A 92 45.16 17.00 -14.98
C LEU A 92 46.27 17.55 -14.08
N LEU A 93 46.44 17.00 -12.87
CA LEU A 93 47.51 17.39 -11.96
C LEU A 93 48.91 17.03 -12.50
N ASP A 94 49.05 15.96 -13.27
CA ASP A 94 50.32 15.57 -13.91
C ASP A 94 50.87 16.66 -14.85
N THR A 95 50.04 17.57 -15.34
CA THR A 95 50.53 18.69 -16.17
C THR A 95 51.42 19.67 -15.41
N TRP A 96 51.31 19.74 -14.08
CA TRP A 96 52.13 20.61 -13.22
C TRP A 96 52.99 19.87 -12.20
N LEU A 97 52.76 18.57 -11.99
CA LEU A 97 53.36 17.76 -10.93
C LEU A 97 53.94 16.48 -11.52
N TRP A 98 54.81 15.80 -10.77
CA TRP A 98 55.23 14.45 -11.15
C TRP A 98 54.05 13.48 -11.06
N ARG A 99 53.88 12.62 -12.07
CA ARG A 99 52.77 11.65 -12.14
C ARG A 99 52.49 10.91 -10.85
N TRP A 100 53.52 10.32 -10.23
CA TRP A 100 53.33 9.58 -8.97
C TRP A 100 52.80 10.46 -7.84
N ALA A 101 53.20 11.72 -7.76
CA ALA A 101 52.74 12.67 -6.75
C ALA A 101 51.29 13.09 -7.00
N ALA A 102 50.90 13.30 -8.27
CA ALA A 102 49.52 13.60 -8.65
C ALA A 102 48.56 12.48 -8.20
N PHE A 103 48.88 11.21 -8.51
CA PHE A 103 48.08 10.07 -8.07
C PHE A 103 48.02 9.94 -6.54
N LEU A 104 49.13 10.21 -5.83
CA LEU A 104 49.16 10.16 -4.36
C LEU A 104 48.28 11.24 -3.73
N ILE A 105 48.30 12.46 -4.26
CA ILE A 105 47.44 13.57 -3.81
C ILE A 105 45.96 13.20 -4.00
N VAL A 106 45.58 12.73 -5.19
CA VAL A 106 44.19 12.33 -5.46
C VAL A 106 43.76 11.20 -4.54
N PHE A 107 44.62 10.20 -4.32
CA PHE A 107 44.36 9.14 -3.35
C PHE A 107 44.12 9.69 -1.93
N GLY A 108 44.96 10.63 -1.48
CA GLY A 108 44.79 11.32 -0.20
C GLY A 108 43.43 12.01 -0.08
N VAL A 109 42.99 12.71 -1.14
CA VAL A 109 41.67 13.36 -1.20
C VAL A 109 40.54 12.33 -1.12
N MET A 110 40.66 11.18 -1.79
CA MET A 110 39.67 10.10 -1.73
C MET A 110 39.55 9.51 -0.32
N VAL A 111 40.68 9.27 0.36
CA VAL A 111 40.70 8.77 1.74
C VAL A 111 40.05 9.78 2.69
N LEU A 112 40.39 11.06 2.58
CA LEU A 112 39.78 12.12 3.39
C LEU A 112 38.26 12.22 3.16
N THR A 113 37.83 12.21 1.91
CA THR A 113 36.40 12.25 1.55
C THR A 113 35.66 11.04 2.12
N THR A 114 36.26 9.85 1.99
CA THR A 114 35.70 8.60 2.54
C THR A 114 35.59 8.67 4.06
N ALA A 115 36.62 9.15 4.76
CA ALA A 115 36.62 9.29 6.21
C ALA A 115 35.53 10.26 6.68
N LEU A 116 35.34 11.39 5.99
CA LEU A 116 34.28 12.35 6.29
C LEU A 116 32.89 11.74 6.08
N LEU A 117 32.65 11.09 4.94
CA LEU A 117 31.36 10.46 4.64
C LEU A 117 31.06 9.31 5.61
N ALA A 118 32.04 8.47 5.93
CA ALA A 118 31.90 7.39 6.90
C ALA A 118 31.59 7.93 8.31
N LEU A 119 32.25 9.02 8.73
CA LEU A 119 31.99 9.65 10.02
C LEU A 119 30.59 10.26 10.09
N LEU A 120 30.16 10.96 9.03
CA LEU A 120 28.81 11.53 8.95
C LEU A 120 27.74 10.43 8.92
N GLY A 121 27.96 9.37 8.15
CA GLY A 121 27.11 8.18 8.10
C GLY A 121 27.00 7.51 9.46
N TYR A 122 28.14 7.25 10.12
CA TYR A 122 28.19 6.67 11.46
C TYR A 122 27.44 7.53 12.48
N ARG A 123 27.63 8.86 12.46
CA ARG A 123 26.90 9.79 13.34
C ARG A 123 25.40 9.77 13.07
N LYS A 124 24.97 9.69 11.81
CA LYS A 124 23.56 9.63 11.46
C LYS A 124 22.95 8.32 11.93
N VAL A 125 23.60 7.18 11.69
CA VAL A 125 23.14 5.86 12.12
C VAL A 125 23.07 5.76 13.65
N ARG A 126 24.07 6.27 14.39
CA ARG A 126 24.01 6.29 15.86
C ARG A 126 22.88 7.13 16.43
N LYS A 127 22.44 8.17 15.71
CA LYS A 127 21.30 9.00 16.13
C LYS A 127 19.96 8.30 15.90
N ILE A 128 19.91 7.26 15.06
CA ILE A 128 18.73 6.42 14.91
C ILE A 128 18.64 5.55 16.15
N ARG A 129 17.95 6.05 17.17
CA ARG A 129 17.45 5.21 18.27
C ARG A 129 16.44 4.25 17.64
N GLY A 130 16.66 2.94 17.77
CA GLY A 130 15.72 1.92 17.29
C GLY A 130 14.30 2.15 17.85
N PRO A 131 13.27 1.50 17.31
CA PRO A 131 11.88 1.72 17.72
C PRO A 131 11.64 1.17 19.14
N GLN A 132 12.11 1.91 20.15
CA GLN A 132 12.01 1.56 21.56
C GLN A 132 10.55 1.36 21.96
N GLN A 133 9.67 2.23 21.47
CA GLN A 133 8.23 2.14 21.72
C GLN A 133 7.63 0.85 21.17
N THR A 134 8.01 0.40 19.97
CA THR A 134 7.55 -0.89 19.44
C THR A 134 8.08 -2.07 20.24
N ILE A 135 9.33 -1.99 20.73
CA ILE A 135 9.92 -3.02 21.59
C ILE A 135 9.21 -3.07 22.95
N GLU A 136 8.87 -1.91 23.53
CA GLU A 136 8.11 -1.79 24.77
C GLU A 136 6.69 -2.34 24.62
N THR A 137 5.95 -1.93 23.58
CA THR A 137 4.59 -2.45 23.32
C THR A 137 4.61 -3.97 23.10
N VAL A 138 5.60 -4.53 22.42
CA VAL A 138 5.72 -5.99 22.24
C VAL A 138 6.06 -6.71 23.56
N LYS A 139 6.86 -6.09 24.43
CA LYS A 139 7.17 -6.64 25.77
C LYS A 139 5.94 -6.59 26.68
N GLU A 140 5.20 -5.49 26.70
CA GLU A 140 3.94 -5.34 27.45
C GLU A 140 2.89 -6.33 26.94
N THR A 141 2.78 -6.48 25.62
CA THR A 141 1.89 -7.48 25.01
C THR A 141 2.29 -8.89 25.44
N LYS A 142 3.58 -9.25 25.40
CA LYS A 142 4.05 -10.56 25.91
C LYS A 142 3.79 -10.76 27.40
N ALA A 143 3.95 -9.72 28.22
CA ALA A 143 3.66 -9.78 29.65
C ALA A 143 2.15 -9.99 29.90
N ALA A 144 1.29 -9.32 29.14
CA ALA A 144 -0.17 -9.48 29.21
C ALA A 144 -0.65 -10.88 28.75
N PHE A 145 0.11 -11.56 27.88
CA PHE A 145 -0.23 -12.88 27.35
C PHE A 145 0.53 -14.05 27.99
N THR A 146 1.37 -13.81 29.02
CA THR A 146 2.02 -14.89 29.78
C THR A 146 1.06 -15.35 30.89
N PRO A 147 0.49 -16.57 30.81
CA PRO A 147 -0.44 -17.08 31.82
C PRO A 147 0.38 -17.56 33.03
N GLY A 148 0.60 -16.69 34.01
CA GLY A 148 1.46 -17.02 35.16
C GLY A 148 1.20 -16.23 36.44
N ASP A 149 0.82 -14.95 36.37
CA ASP A 149 0.67 -14.15 37.59
C ASP A 149 -0.79 -13.80 37.86
N LYS A 150 -1.42 -14.65 38.68
CA LYS A 150 -2.69 -14.35 39.33
C LYS A 150 -2.46 -13.20 40.33
N THR A 151 -2.93 -12.00 40.04
CA THR A 151 -3.63 -11.16 41.03
C THR A 151 -4.54 -10.18 40.29
N PRO A 152 -5.88 -10.36 40.30
CA PRO A 152 -6.80 -9.34 39.80
C PRO A 152 -6.77 -8.15 40.76
N GLN A 153 -6.02 -7.09 40.43
CA GLN A 153 -6.27 -5.81 41.05
C GLN A 153 -7.48 -5.20 40.34
N ALA A 154 -8.65 -5.36 40.97
CA ALA A 154 -9.90 -4.80 40.50
C ALA A 154 -9.74 -3.30 40.20
N PRO A 155 -10.30 -2.79 39.08
CA PRO A 155 -10.33 -1.36 38.84
C PRO A 155 -11.17 -0.71 39.94
N ALA A 156 -10.54 0.13 40.77
CA ALA A 156 -11.24 1.02 41.67
C ALA A 156 -12.14 1.92 40.83
N THR A 157 -13.44 1.60 40.81
CA THR A 157 -14.50 2.40 40.23
C THR A 157 -14.51 3.74 40.94
N LYS A 158 -13.85 4.76 40.36
CA LYS A 158 -14.13 6.15 40.71
C LYS A 158 -15.54 6.45 40.17
N ALA A 159 -16.50 6.49 41.09
CA ALA A 159 -17.85 6.93 40.83
C ALA A 159 -17.85 8.31 40.14
N PRO A 160 -18.76 8.57 39.18
CA PRO A 160 -18.87 9.89 38.57
C PRO A 160 -19.43 10.85 39.62
N ALA A 161 -18.65 11.88 39.96
CA ALA A 161 -19.17 13.00 40.74
C ALA A 161 -20.15 13.77 39.85
N THR A 162 -21.44 13.50 40.05
CA THR A 162 -22.55 14.34 39.61
C THR A 162 -22.35 15.75 40.18
N THR A 163 -22.10 16.73 39.32
CA THR A 163 -22.29 18.15 39.67
C THR A 163 -23.39 18.71 38.78
N ASP A 164 -24.39 19.23 39.49
CA ASP A 164 -25.70 19.75 39.13
C ASP A 164 -25.67 20.88 38.08
N PRO A 165 -26.59 20.88 37.09
CA PRO A 165 -26.82 22.01 36.19
C PRO A 165 -27.93 22.92 36.73
N SER A 166 -27.67 23.72 37.76
CA SER A 166 -28.58 24.83 38.10
C SER A 166 -27.90 25.94 38.89
N GLY A 167 -27.84 27.12 38.29
CA GLY A 167 -27.35 28.34 38.93
C GLY A 167 -27.17 29.46 37.92
N TRP A 168 -28.17 30.33 37.88
CA TRP A 168 -28.10 31.78 37.61
C TRP A 168 -26.78 32.36 37.10
#